data_AF-A0A9R0XJM4-F1
#
_entry.id   AF-A0A9R0XJM4-F1
#
_cell.length_a   1.000
_cell.length_b   1.000
_cell.length_c   1.000
_cell.angle_alpha   90.00
_cell.angle_beta   90.00
_cell.angle_gamma   90.00
#
_symmetry.space_group_name_H-M   'P 1'
#
loop_
_entity.id
_entity.type
_entity.pdbx_description
1 polymer ?
#
loop_
_entity_poly.entity_id
_entity_poly.type
_entity_poly.pdbx_seq_one_letter_code
_entity_poly.pdbx_strand_id
1 'polypeptide(L)'
;MAFKQMLVAVVAAAALAVSFFPGLAVATEHMVGDDRGWTLNFNYTAWAETKQFVVGDTLVFMYNIAAHNVVEVGGPDFLSCTKPANAVVWTSGEDRVTLDKAGRRWFFCAVGQHCQNGMKLKITVLETGAPTPQPAPFA
;
A
#
# COMPACT_ATOMS: atom_id res chain seq x y z
N MET A 1 20.56 -70.93 11.47
CA MET A 1 20.16 -69.97 12.52
C MET A 1 20.97 -68.70 12.27
N ALA A 2 20.45 -67.48 12.16
CA ALA A 2 19.30 -66.89 12.82
C ALA A 2 18.55 -65.91 11.91
N PHE A 3 17.24 -65.87 12.15
CA PHE A 3 16.24 -65.00 11.59
C PHE A 3 16.24 -63.66 12.36
N LYS A 4 16.17 -62.51 11.68
CA LYS A 4 15.53 -61.30 12.21
C LYS A 4 15.10 -60.36 11.07
N GLN A 5 13.79 -60.44 10.82
CA GLN A 5 12.84 -59.50 10.20
C GLN A 5 13.42 -58.12 9.82
N MET A 6 13.44 -57.77 8.53
CA MET A 6 12.38 -57.06 7.79
C MET A 6 12.02 -55.72 8.42
N LEU A 7 12.42 -54.62 7.77
CA LEU A 7 11.59 -53.43 7.60
C LEU A 7 12.10 -52.64 6.40
N VAL A 8 11.19 -52.45 5.46
CA VAL A 8 11.32 -51.69 4.22
C VAL A 8 11.66 -50.25 4.58
N ALA A 9 12.85 -49.76 4.23
CA ALA A 9 13.10 -48.32 4.22
C ALA A 9 12.42 -47.73 2.97
N VAL A 10 11.11 -47.52 3.08
CA VAL A 10 10.32 -46.78 2.11
C VAL A 10 10.93 -45.39 2.00
N VAL A 11 11.36 -45.06 0.78
CA VAL A 11 11.82 -43.74 0.36
C VAL A 11 10.75 -42.71 0.72
N ALA A 12 10.99 -41.89 1.73
CA ALA A 12 10.17 -40.73 2.04
C ALA A 12 10.92 -39.47 1.58
N ALA A 13 10.83 -39.17 0.28
CA ALA A 13 11.09 -37.83 -0.21
C ALA A 13 9.98 -36.92 0.33
N ALA A 14 10.25 -36.24 1.45
CA ALA A 14 9.35 -35.24 2.00
C ALA A 14 9.32 -34.03 1.05
N ALA A 15 8.43 -34.06 0.07
CA ALA A 15 8.06 -32.87 -0.68
C ALA A 15 7.39 -31.89 0.30
N LEU A 16 8.08 -30.80 0.62
CA LEU A 16 7.51 -29.66 1.33
C LEU A 16 6.42 -29.06 0.43
N ALA A 17 5.18 -29.53 0.58
CA ALA A 17 4.02 -28.86 0.04
C ALA A 17 3.88 -27.53 0.79
N VAL A 18 4.40 -26.45 0.21
CA VAL A 18 4.14 -25.09 0.69
C VAL A 18 2.67 -24.82 0.37
N SER A 19 1.81 -25.04 1.35
CA SER A 19 0.38 -24.73 1.27
C SER A 19 0.21 -23.23 1.03
N PHE A 20 -0.03 -22.84 -0.22
CA PHE A 20 -0.42 -21.48 -0.56
C PHE A 20 -1.86 -21.28 -0.11
N PHE A 21 -2.04 -20.78 1.12
CA PHE A 21 -3.33 -20.26 1.54
C PHE A 21 -3.51 -18.91 0.84
N PRO A 22 -4.47 -18.76 -0.10
CA PRO A 22 -4.83 -17.43 -0.57
C PRO A 22 -5.39 -16.69 0.64
N GLY A 23 -4.62 -15.72 1.15
CA GLY A 23 -5.10 -14.82 2.19
C GLY A 23 -6.35 -14.09 1.67
N LEU A 24 -7.37 -13.98 2.51
CA LEU A 24 -8.49 -13.07 2.23
C LEU A 24 -7.89 -11.67 2.06
N ALA A 25 -8.04 -11.08 0.87
CA ALA A 25 -7.56 -9.73 0.60
C ALA A 25 -8.41 -8.73 1.40
N VAL A 26 -7.99 -8.44 2.63
CA VAL A 26 -8.55 -7.38 3.45
C VAL A 26 -7.89 -6.07 3.01
N ALA A 27 -8.70 -5.06 2.70
CA ALA A 27 -8.22 -3.71 2.42
C ALA A 27 -7.41 -3.19 3.61
N THR A 28 -6.18 -2.72 3.35
CA THR A 28 -5.28 -2.21 4.37
C THR A 28 -5.40 -0.70 4.50
N GLU A 29 -5.40 -0.20 5.74
CA GLU A 29 -5.22 1.23 6.02
C GLU A 29 -3.74 1.53 6.24
N HIS A 30 -3.18 2.41 5.42
CA HIS A 30 -1.80 2.88 5.53
C HIS A 30 -1.81 4.26 6.17
N MET A 31 -1.43 4.33 7.44
CA MET A 31 -1.19 5.60 8.14
C MET A 31 0.03 6.28 7.54
N VAL A 32 -0.16 7.37 6.82
CA VAL A 32 0.93 8.05 6.11
C VAL A 32 1.91 8.65 7.11
N GLY A 33 3.15 8.17 7.08
CA GLY A 33 4.18 8.54 8.06
C GLY A 33 4.16 7.72 9.35
N ASP A 34 3.34 6.67 9.43
CA ASP A 34 3.12 5.85 10.63
C ASP A 34 2.86 6.76 11.86
N ASP A 35 3.55 6.54 13.00
CA ASP A 35 3.37 7.32 14.23
C ASP A 35 3.75 8.81 14.11
N ARG A 36 4.45 9.20 13.03
CA ARG A 36 4.84 10.59 12.78
C ARG A 36 3.73 11.39 12.11
N GLY A 37 2.80 10.72 11.44
CA GLY A 37 1.75 11.34 10.64
C GLY A 37 2.29 12.16 9.45
N TRP A 38 1.41 13.00 8.92
CA TRP A 38 1.71 13.90 7.81
C TRP A 38 2.34 15.20 8.34
N THR A 39 3.67 15.23 8.36
CA THR A 39 4.52 16.31 8.89
C THR A 39 5.78 16.58 8.04
N LEU A 40 6.51 17.65 8.39
CA LEU A 40 7.82 18.01 7.83
C LEU A 40 8.95 17.16 8.42
N ASN A 41 10.13 17.21 7.78
CA ASN A 41 11.35 16.50 8.22
C ASN A 41 11.15 14.98 8.34
N PHE A 42 10.37 14.40 7.43
CA PHE A 42 10.11 12.97 7.33
C PHE A 42 10.32 12.50 5.89
N ASN A 43 10.92 11.33 5.71
CA ASN A 43 11.24 10.79 4.40
C ASN A 43 10.10 9.87 3.90
N TYR A 44 9.11 10.46 3.22
CA TYR A 44 7.99 9.72 2.65
C TYR A 44 8.36 8.76 1.53
N THR A 45 9.48 9.00 0.83
CA THR A 45 9.98 8.06 -0.19
C THR A 45 10.43 6.76 0.47
N ALA A 46 11.29 6.85 1.49
CA ALA A 46 11.72 5.68 2.24
C ALA A 46 10.55 4.98 2.93
N TRP A 47 9.60 5.74 3.50
CA TRP A 47 8.39 5.17 4.08
C TRP A 47 7.58 4.38 3.05
N ALA A 48 7.33 4.95 1.86
CA ALA A 48 6.56 4.29 0.82
C ALA A 48 7.23 3.00 0.30
N GLU A 49 8.57 2.94 0.30
CA GLU A 49 9.34 1.74 -0.09
C GLU A 49 9.17 0.57 0.89
N THR A 50 8.71 0.82 2.12
CA THR A 50 8.43 -0.24 3.12
C THR A 50 7.03 -0.82 3.00
N LYS A 51 6.19 -0.32 2.09
CA LYS A 51 4.78 -0.68 1.97
C LYS A 51 4.48 -1.24 0.58
N GLN A 52 3.44 -2.06 0.52
CA GLN A 52 2.80 -2.45 -0.73
C GLN A 52 1.40 -1.85 -0.74
N PHE A 53 1.07 -1.10 -1.79
CA PHE A 53 -0.25 -0.50 -1.97
C PHE A 53 -0.99 -1.27 -3.04
N VAL A 54 -2.19 -1.74 -2.74
CA VAL A 54 -3.06 -2.45 -3.69
C VAL A 54 -4.41 -1.78 -3.84
N VAL A 55 -5.10 -2.04 -4.96
CA VAL A 55 -6.47 -1.56 -5.16
C VAL A 55 -7.37 -2.04 -4.02
N GLY A 56 -8.10 -1.12 -3.41
CA GLY A 56 -8.94 -1.34 -2.24
C GLY A 56 -8.34 -0.79 -0.94
N ASP A 57 -7.02 -0.62 -0.85
CA ASP A 57 -6.37 -0.02 0.31
C ASP A 57 -6.79 1.45 0.51
N THR A 58 -6.48 2.01 1.68
CA THR A 58 -6.74 3.42 2.02
C THR A 58 -5.49 4.08 2.59
N LEU A 59 -5.13 5.27 2.09
CA LEU A 59 -4.17 6.15 2.76
C LEU A 59 -4.89 6.98 3.81
N VAL A 60 -4.33 7.08 5.01
CA VAL A 60 -4.86 7.93 6.09
C VAL A 60 -3.83 9.00 6.43
N PHE A 61 -4.16 10.26 6.17
CA PHE A 61 -3.30 11.41 6.46
C PHE A 61 -3.75 12.07 7.78
N MET A 62 -2.91 11.94 8.80
CA MET A 62 -3.13 12.54 10.13
C MET A 62 -2.27 13.77 10.31
N TYR A 63 -2.85 14.93 10.59
CA TYR A 63 -2.10 16.17 10.79
C TYR A 63 -2.88 17.28 11.52
N ASN A 64 -2.16 18.29 12.00
CA ASN A 64 -2.77 19.51 12.53
C ASN A 64 -3.32 20.38 11.39
N ILE A 65 -4.65 20.57 11.37
CA ILE A 65 -5.38 21.33 10.34
C ILE A 65 -4.92 22.79 10.18
N ALA A 66 -4.32 23.38 11.21
CA ALA A 66 -3.80 24.75 11.14
C ALA A 66 -2.45 24.82 10.40
N ALA A 67 -1.75 23.69 10.26
CA ALA A 67 -0.40 23.63 9.72
C ALA A 67 -0.33 23.00 8.32
N HIS A 68 -1.21 22.04 8.03
CA HIS A 68 -1.05 21.18 6.86
C HIS A 68 -2.36 20.93 6.13
N ASN A 69 -2.23 20.41 4.91
CA ASN A 69 -3.31 19.90 4.08
C ASN A 69 -2.75 18.78 3.19
N VAL A 70 -3.64 18.12 2.46
CA VAL A 70 -3.28 17.13 1.44
C VAL A 70 -3.81 17.59 0.11
N VAL A 71 -2.95 17.59 -0.91
CA VAL A 71 -3.32 17.89 -2.28
C VAL A 71 -2.89 16.73 -3.16
N GLU A 72 -3.82 16.17 -3.93
CA GLU A 72 -3.49 15.21 -4.98
C GLU A 72 -3.35 15.92 -6.32
N VAL A 73 -2.29 15.54 -7.04
CA VAL A 73 -1.90 16.15 -8.32
C VAL A 73 -1.35 15.12 -9.30
N GLY A 74 -1.07 15.56 -10.53
CA GLY A 74 -0.28 14.80 -11.49
C GLY A 74 1.22 14.84 -11.20
N GLY A 75 1.98 13.94 -11.84
CA GLY A 75 3.43 13.85 -11.71
C GLY A 75 4.21 15.15 -11.96
N PRO A 76 3.93 15.93 -13.04
CA PRO A 76 4.62 17.20 -13.27
C PRO A 76 4.41 18.22 -12.15
N ASP A 77 3.15 18.42 -11.73
CA ASP A 77 2.76 19.32 -10.64
C ASP A 77 3.37 18.90 -9.30
N PHE A 78 3.47 17.58 -9.06
CA PHE A 78 4.17 17.04 -7.90
C PHE A 78 5.65 17.39 -7.92
N LEU A 79 6.33 17.27 -9.08
CA LEU A 79 7.75 17.59 -9.20
C LEU A 79 8.01 19.07 -8.97
N SER A 80 7.17 19.96 -9.52
CA SER A 80 7.28 21.41 -9.37
C SER A 80 6.64 21.96 -8.09
N CYS A 81 5.99 21.12 -7.28
CA CYS A 81 5.21 21.55 -6.11
C CYS A 81 4.17 22.62 -6.46
N THR A 82 3.51 22.47 -7.62
CA THR A 82 2.49 23.39 -8.12
C THR A 82 1.11 22.81 -7.85
N LYS A 83 0.23 23.60 -7.22
CA LYS A 83 -1.17 23.21 -7.02
C LYS A 83 -2.03 23.80 -8.15
N PRO A 84 -2.53 23.00 -9.10
CA PRO A 84 -3.47 23.51 -10.10
C PRO A 84 -4.81 23.88 -9.44
N ALA A 85 -5.58 24.76 -10.08
CA ALA A 85 -6.82 25.29 -9.52
C ALA A 85 -7.88 24.19 -9.28
N ASN A 86 -7.88 23.14 -10.10
CA ASN A 86 -8.77 22.00 -10.03
C ASN A 86 -8.19 20.80 -9.25
N ALA A 87 -7.10 20.99 -8.49
CA ALA A 87 -6.54 19.93 -7.67
C ALA A 87 -7.55 19.44 -6.63
N VAL A 88 -7.53 18.15 -6.32
CA VAL A 88 -8.27 17.61 -5.17
C VAL A 88 -7.53 18.00 -3.91
N VAL A 89 -8.24 18.60 -2.96
CA VAL A 89 -7.68 19.11 -1.71
C VAL A 89 -8.50 18.57 -0.54
N TRP A 90 -7.81 18.04 0.45
CA TRP A 90 -8.38 17.64 1.72
C TRP A 90 -7.77 18.46 2.87
N THR A 91 -8.61 18.75 3.86
CA THR A 91 -8.31 19.70 4.95
C THR A 91 -8.88 19.26 6.30
N SER A 92 -9.27 18.00 6.48
CA SER A 92 -9.96 17.57 7.71
C SER A 92 -9.02 17.27 8.87
N GLY A 93 -7.75 16.96 8.57
CA GLY A 93 -6.77 16.52 9.57
C GLY A 93 -6.78 15.00 9.82
N GLU A 94 -7.81 14.30 9.32
CA GLU A 94 -7.89 12.84 9.17
C GLU A 94 -8.42 12.50 7.77
N ASP A 95 -7.62 12.82 6.76
CA ASP A 95 -8.07 12.60 5.38
C ASP A 95 -7.85 11.16 4.96
N ARG A 96 -8.91 10.53 4.45
CA ARG A 96 -8.93 9.14 4.00
C ARG A 96 -9.05 9.09 2.48
N VAL A 97 -8.04 8.52 1.83
CA VAL A 97 -7.98 8.39 0.37
C VAL A 97 -7.97 6.92 -0.02
N THR A 98 -9.11 6.42 -0.50
CA THR A 98 -9.21 5.07 -1.05
C THR A 98 -8.40 4.96 -2.36
N LEU A 99 -7.66 3.88 -2.49
CA LEU A 99 -6.88 3.50 -3.66
C LEU A 99 -7.77 2.65 -4.57
N ASP A 100 -8.58 3.30 -5.40
CA ASP A 100 -9.61 2.67 -6.23
C ASP A 100 -9.10 2.10 -7.56
N LYS A 101 -7.88 2.48 -7.97
CA LYS A 101 -7.29 2.10 -9.25
C LYS A 101 -5.80 1.88 -9.13
N ALA A 102 -5.27 0.93 -9.91
CA ALA A 102 -3.83 0.77 -10.02
C ALA A 102 -3.18 1.95 -10.75
N GLY A 103 -1.90 2.13 -10.49
CA GLY A 103 -1.10 3.20 -11.08
C GLY A 103 -0.47 4.10 -10.04
N ARG A 104 0.18 5.17 -10.51
CA ARG A 104 0.89 6.10 -9.64
C ARG A 104 -0.05 7.18 -9.14
N ARG A 105 0.11 7.54 -7.87
CA ARG A 105 -0.59 8.67 -7.23
C ARG A 105 0.41 9.57 -6.53
N TRP A 106 0.13 10.87 -6.50
CA TRP A 106 1.04 11.89 -6.02
C TRP A 106 0.31 12.87 -5.11
N PHE A 107 0.83 13.03 -3.90
CA PHE A 107 0.26 13.86 -2.86
C PHE A 107 1.32 14.83 -2.32
N PHE A 108 0.93 16.06 -1.98
CA PHE A 108 1.83 16.97 -1.25
C PHE A 108 1.06 17.97 -0.38
N CYS A 109 1.76 18.59 0.57
CA CYS A 109 1.21 19.70 1.36
C CYS A 109 1.47 21.03 0.64
N ALA A 110 0.40 21.75 0.32
CA ALA A 110 0.47 23.01 -0.43
C ALA A 110 0.61 24.26 0.46
N VAL A 111 0.80 24.08 1.77
CA VAL A 111 1.03 25.19 2.70
C VAL A 111 2.48 25.69 2.56
N GLY A 112 2.64 26.96 2.23
CA GLY A 112 3.95 27.62 2.16
C GLY A 112 4.94 26.89 1.25
N GLN A 113 6.08 26.49 1.81
CA GLN A 113 7.15 25.73 1.11
C GLN A 113 7.22 24.27 1.57
N HIS A 114 6.15 23.70 2.12
CA HIS A 114 6.20 22.36 2.73
C HIS A 114 6.52 21.26 1.70
N CYS A 115 5.93 21.33 0.50
CA CYS A 115 6.25 20.38 -0.57
C CYS A 115 7.73 20.46 -1.00
N GLN A 116 8.27 21.66 -1.16
CA GLN A 116 9.67 21.91 -1.52
C GLN A 116 10.62 21.37 -0.45
N ASN A 117 10.18 21.42 0.81
CA ASN A 117 10.90 20.87 1.98
C ASN A 117 10.60 19.38 2.21
N GLY A 118 10.03 18.67 1.23
CA GLY A 118 9.93 17.21 1.24
C GLY A 118 8.62 16.64 1.78
N MET A 119 7.63 17.47 2.14
CA MET A 119 6.30 17.00 2.58
C MET A 119 5.43 16.60 1.37
N LYS A 120 5.82 15.50 0.73
CA LYS A 120 5.26 14.99 -0.50
C LYS A 120 5.41 13.47 -0.57
N LEU A 121 4.38 12.79 -1.05
CA LEU A 121 4.31 11.34 -1.16
C LEU A 121 3.99 10.93 -2.61
N LYS A 122 4.75 9.97 -3.13
CA LYS A 122 4.45 9.27 -4.38
C LYS A 122 4.32 7.79 -4.05
N ILE A 123 3.24 7.18 -4.51
CA ILE A 123 3.03 5.73 -4.39
C ILE A 123 2.74 5.10 -5.76
N THR A 124 2.88 3.79 -5.83
CA THR A 124 2.41 2.96 -6.94
C THR A 124 1.41 1.95 -6.38
N VAL A 125 0.18 2.00 -6.85
CA VAL A 125 -0.90 1.08 -6.51
C VAL A 125 -0.87 -0.08 -7.49
N LEU A 126 -0.89 -1.30 -6.97
CA LEU A 126 -0.92 -2.54 -7.76
C LEU A 126 -2.36 -3.03 -7.90
N GLU A 127 -2.66 -3.70 -9.01
CA GLU A 127 -3.92 -4.43 -9.16
C GLU A 127 -4.01 -5.54 -8.12
N THR A 128 -5.20 -5.72 -7.53
CA THR A 128 -5.51 -6.97 -6.82
C THR A 128 -5.75 -8.06 -7.86
N GLY A 129 -5.16 -9.24 -7.68
CA GLY A 129 -5.22 -10.33 -8.66
C GLY A 129 -6.64 -10.66 -9.10
N ALA A 130 -6.79 -11.18 -10.33
CA ALA A 130 -8.08 -11.52 -10.93
C ALA A 130 -8.98 -12.33 -9.98
N PRO A 131 -10.32 -12.14 -10.02
CA PRO A 131 -11.23 -13.01 -9.29
C PRO A 131 -10.95 -14.46 -9.71
N THR A 132 -10.69 -15.32 -8.73
CA THR A 132 -10.60 -16.77 -8.94
C THR A 132 -11.81 -17.24 -9.75
N PRO A 133 -11.65 -18.09 -10.79
CA PRO A 133 -12.79 -18.67 -11.50
C PRO A 133 -13.69 -19.37 -10.47
N GLN A 134 -14.89 -18.84 -10.30
CA GLN A 134 -15.88 -19.47 -9.45
C GLN A 134 -16.21 -20.84 -10.06
N PRO A 135 -16.16 -21.95 -9.29
CA PRO A 135 -16.58 -23.24 -9.80
C PRO A 135 -18.00 -23.11 -10.37
N ALA A 136 -18.18 -23.54 -11.62
CA ALA A 136 -19.50 -23.56 -12.22
C ALA A 136 -20.44 -24.40 -11.34
N PRO A 137 -21.70 -23.99 -11.15
CA PRO A 137 -22.68 -24.83 -10.47
C PRO A 137 -22.75 -26.17 -11.19
N PHE A 138 -22.63 -27.27 -10.45
CA PHE A 138 -22.89 -28.59 -10.99
C PHE A 138 -24.35 -28.63 -11.46
N ALA A 139 -24.55 -28.92 -12.74
CA ALA A 139 -25.85 -29.22 -13.34
C ALA A 139 -26.28 -30.65 -12.97
#